data_AF-A0A1N7PYH5-F1
#
_entry.id   AF-A0A1N7PYH5-F1
#
_cell.length_a   1.000
_cell.length_b   1.000
_cell.length_c   1.000
_cell.angle_alpha   90.00
_cell.angle_beta   90.00
_cell.angle_gamma   90.00
#
_symmetry.space_group_name_H-M   'P 1'
#
loop_
_entity.id
_entity.type
_entity.pdbx_description
1 polymer ?
#
loop_
_entity_poly.entity_id
_entity_poly.type
_entity_poly.pdbx_seq_one_letter_code
_entity_poly.pdbx_strand_id
1 'polypeptide(L)' 'MQKLDRTHSTSGNLFQNKEEIIHYLGMSKEEIAKVFAYLNSVSFNYALGDPPKMDKDAFSMRKI' A
#
# COMPACT_ATOMS: atom_id res chain seq x y z
N MET A 1 8.75 -27.40 6.16
CA MET A 1 8.77 -26.08 5.50
C MET A 1 7.45 -25.91 4.76
N GLN A 2 6.54 -25.08 5.28
CA GLN A 2 5.26 -24.83 4.61
C GLN A 2 5.54 -24.05 3.33
N LYS A 3 5.16 -24.61 2.17
CA LYS A 3 5.31 -23.94 0.87
C LYS A 3 4.39 -22.73 0.88
N LEU A 4 4.95 -21.54 0.68
CA LEU A 4 4.16 -20.33 0.47
C LEU A 4 3.22 -20.58 -0.71
N ASP A 5 1.91 -20.44 -0.50
CA ASP A 5 0.95 -20.53 -1.58
C ASP A 5 1.13 -19.34 -2.53
N ARG A 6 1.72 -19.60 -3.69
CA ARG A 6 2.02 -18.58 -4.71
C ARG A 6 0.76 -18.14 -5.46
N THR A 7 -0.38 -18.81 -5.26
CA THR A 7 -1.66 -18.39 -5.86
C THR A 7 -2.29 -17.18 -5.18
N HIS A 8 -1.85 -16.84 -3.96
CA HIS A 8 -2.22 -15.58 -3.30
C HIS A 8 -1.38 -14.37 -3.77
N SER A 9 -0.46 -14.59 -4.73
CA SER A 9 0.34 -13.52 -5.30
C SER A 9 -0.54 -12.60 -6.14
N THR A 10 -0.85 -11.42 -5.61
CA THR A 10 -1.67 -10.39 -6.27
C THR A 10 -1.06 -9.91 -7.59
N SER A 11 0.22 -10.22 -7.84
CA SER A 11 0.92 -10.02 -9.12
C SER A 11 0.29 -10.79 -10.29
N GLY A 12 -0.51 -11.84 -10.04
CA GLY A 12 -1.22 -12.61 -11.08
C GLY A 12 -2.56 -12.01 -11.51
N ASN A 13 -3.10 -11.03 -10.77
CA ASN A 13 -4.40 -10.41 -11.03
C ASN A 13 -4.31 -9.08 -11.80
N LEU A 14 -3.25 -8.90 -12.60
CA LEU A 14 -3.03 -7.69 -13.41
C LEU A 14 -4.19 -7.34 -14.36
N PHE A 15 -5.04 -8.32 -14.68
CA PHE A 15 -6.19 -8.15 -15.59
C PHE A 15 -7.54 -8.01 -14.85
N GLN A 16 -7.58 -8.30 -13.55
CA GLN A 16 -8.74 -8.02 -12.72
C GLN A 16 -8.52 -6.69 -12.02
N ASN A 17 -8.97 -5.62 -12.69
CA ASN A 17 -9.08 -4.33 -12.04
C ASN A 17 -9.98 -4.50 -10.81
N LYS A 18 -9.42 -4.28 -9.63
CA LYS A 18 -10.23 -4.20 -8.41
C LYS A 18 -11.24 -3.08 -8.60
N GLU A 19 -12.50 -3.32 -8.22
CA GLU A 19 -13.58 -2.32 -8.34
C GLU A 19 -13.19 -0.99 -7.67
N GLU A 20 -12.37 -1.06 -6.62
CA GLU A 20 -11.81 0.09 -5.91
C GLU A 20 -11.08 1.09 -6.81
N ILE A 21 -10.49 0.64 -7.93
CA ILE A 21 -9.78 1.50 -8.89
C ILE A 21 -10.71 2.53 -9.52
N ILE A 22 -12.00 2.20 -9.68
CA ILE A 22 -13.02 3.08 -10.26
C ILE A 22 -13.13 4.38 -9.47
N HIS A 23 -12.92 4.34 -8.14
CA HIS A 23 -13.01 5.52 -7.28
C HIS A 23 -11.90 6.53 -7.51
N TYR A 24 -10.78 6.13 -8.12
CA TYR A 24 -9.62 7.00 -8.37
C TYR A 24 -9.52 7.43 -9.84
N LEU A 25 -10.42 6.94 -10.69
CA LEU A 25 -10.39 7.18 -12.13
C LEU A 25 -10.71 8.66 -12.43
N GLY A 26 -9.78 9.35 -13.09
CA GLY A 26 -9.92 10.78 -13.40
C GLY A 26 -9.42 11.75 -12.33
N MET A 27 -8.93 11.27 -11.18
CA MET A 27 -8.25 12.12 -10.21
C MET A 27 -6.86 12.54 -10.68
N SER A 28 -6.45 13.74 -10.28
CA SER A 28 -5.06 14.18 -10.38
C SER A 28 -4.15 13.40 -9.43
N LYS A 29 -2.85 13.40 -9.70
CA LYS A 29 -1.87 12.71 -8.84
C LYS A 29 -1.83 13.32 -7.44
N GLU A 30 -2.06 14.62 -7.33
CA GLU A 30 -2.11 15.37 -6.08
C GLU A 30 -3.32 14.96 -5.23
N GLU A 31 -4.49 14.78 -5.85
CA GLU A 31 -5.70 14.30 -5.16
C GLU A 31 -5.53 12.87 -4.70
N ILE A 32 -4.99 12.00 -5.56
CA ILE A 32 -4.67 10.61 -5.20
C ILE A 32 -3.73 10.59 -3.99
N ALA A 33 -2.66 11.40 -4.01
CA ALA A 33 -1.71 11.48 -2.90
C ALA A 33 -2.37 11.90 -1.57
N LYS A 34 -3.33 12.84 -1.61
CA LYS A 34 -4.09 13.25 -0.42
C LYS A 34 -4.97 12.12 0.12
N VAL A 35 -5.65 11.38 -0.75
CA VAL A 35 -6.47 10.24 -0.33
C VAL A 35 -5.59 9.15 0.28
N PHE A 36 -4.48 8.81 -0.36
CA PHE A 36 -3.52 7.85 0.21
C PHE A 36 -2.96 8.29 1.56
N ALA A 37 -2.62 9.57 1.71
CA ALA A 37 -2.15 10.11 2.99
C ALA A 37 -3.20 9.95 4.10
N TYR A 38 -4.47 10.24 3.80
CA TYR A 38 -5.57 10.05 4.74
C TYR A 38 -5.81 8.58 5.09
N LEU A 39 -5.85 7.70 4.09
CA LEU A 39 -6.04 6.26 4.34
C LEU A 39 -4.92 5.72 5.23
N ASN A 40 -3.67 6.11 4.98
CA ASN A 40 -2.56 5.73 5.84
C ASN A 40 -2.70 6.29 7.26
N SER A 41 -3.14 7.54 7.43
CA SER A 41 -3.34 8.12 8.77
C SER A 41 -4.37 7.37 9.59
N VAL A 42 -5.45 6.92 8.94
CA VAL A 42 -6.48 6.08 9.58
C VAL A 42 -5.95 4.69 9.90
N SER A 43 -5.27 4.03 8.94
CA SER A 43 -4.77 2.66 9.12
C SER A 43 -3.71 2.53 10.21
N PHE A 44 -2.83 3.51 10.34
CA PHE A 44 -1.73 3.50 11.31
C PHE A 44 -1.98 4.43 12.51
N ASN A 45 -3.18 4.98 12.63
CA ASN A 45 -3.62 5.82 13.74
C ASN A 45 -2.64 6.96 14.09
N TYR A 46 -2.40 7.84 13.14
CA TYR A 46 -1.57 9.03 13.31
C TYR A 46 -2.25 10.29 12.76
N ALA A 47 -1.81 11.48 13.16
CA ALA A 47 -2.40 12.73 12.70
C ALA A 47 -1.99 13.03 11.24
N LEU A 48 -2.90 13.59 10.43
CA LEU A 48 -2.60 13.88 9.03
C LEU A 48 -1.34 14.79 8.91
N GLY A 49 -0.33 14.32 8.20
CA GLY A 49 0.96 15.02 8.06
C GLY A 49 2.03 14.65 9.09
N ASP A 50 1.70 13.81 10.08
CA ASP A 50 2.63 13.30 11.08
C ASP A 50 2.75 11.76 11.03
N PRO A 51 3.24 11.19 9.91
CA PRO A 51 3.38 9.75 9.78
C PRO A 51 4.42 9.19 10.76
N PRO A 52 4.20 7.99 11.32
CA PRO A 52 5.17 7.34 12.18
C PRO A 52 6.48 7.14 11.42
N LYS A 53 7.60 7.34 12.11
CA LYS A 53 8.92 7.08 11.54
C LYS A 53 9.02 5.61 11.19
N MET A 54 9.29 5.35 9.91
CA MET A 54 9.55 3.99 9.43
C MET A 54 10.81 3.44 10.11
N ASP A 55 10.67 2.31 10.80
CA ASP A 55 11.81 1.59 11.34
C ASP A 55 12.59 0.96 10.18
N LYS A 56 13.78 1.49 9.93
CA LYS A 56 14.65 1.04 8.82
C LYS A 56 15.32 -0.29 9.13
N ASP A 57 15.39 -0.68 10.40
CA ASP A 57 16.05 -1.91 10.84
C ASP A 57 15.12 -3.12 10.66
N ALA A 58 13.82 -2.94 10.84
CA ALA A 58 12.80 -3.96 10.60
C ALA A 58 12.73 -4.44 9.13
N PHE A 59 13.05 -3.55 8.17
CA PHE A 59 13.03 -3.84 6.73
C PHE A 59 14.44 -4.02 6.13
N SER A 60 15.47 -4.18 6.96
CA SER A 60 16.80 -4.53 6.48
C SER A 60 16.77 -5.94 5.86
N MET A 61 16.54 -6.00 4.56
CA MET A 61 16.76 -7.20 3.76
C MET A 61 18.17 -7.72 4.04
N ARG A 62 18.28 -9.03 4.24
CA ARG A 62 19.57 -9.71 4.45
C ARG A 62 20.48 -9.33 3.27
N LYS A 63 21.61 -8.65 3.54
CA LYS A 63 22.61 -8.36 2.52
C LYS A 63 23.02 -9.70 1.89
N ILE A 64 22.88 -9.79 0.57
CA ILE A 64 23.42 -10.89 -0.24
C ILE A 64 24.93 -10.69 -0.35
#